data_AF-A0A931ZH67-F1
#
_entry.id   AF-A0A931ZH67-F1
#
_cell.length_a   1.000
_cell.length_b   1.000
_cell.length_c   1.000
_cell.angle_alpha   90.00
_cell.angle_beta   90.00
_cell.angle_gamma   90.00
#
_symmetry.space_group_name_H-M   'P 1'
#
loop_
_entity.id
_entity.type
_entity.pdbx_description
1 polymer ?
#
loop_
_entity_poly.entity_id
_entity_poly.type
_entity_poly.pdbx_seq_one_letter_code
_entity_poly.pdbx_strand_id
1 'polypeptide(L)' 'MKRKFFGEVGAYLKPNARIYFGWANFADIDVDLPFKLAGENGYEFVNKFSKPQGIDFTFDVFEFRVK' A
#
# COMPACT_ATOMS: atom_id res chain seq x y z
N MET A 1 -1.86 -5.96 12.10
CA MET A 1 -2.93 -5.61 11.13
C MET A 1 -2.44 -5.55 9.68
N LYS A 2 -1.41 -4.75 9.36
CA LYS A 2 -0.92 -4.55 7.97
C LYS A 2 -0.43 -5.83 7.29
N ARG A 3 0.40 -6.64 7.96
CA ARG A 3 0.86 -7.95 7.46
C ARG A 3 -0.30 -8.89 7.12
N LYS A 4 -1.30 -8.96 8.02
CA LYS A 4 -2.50 -9.78 7.83
C LYS A 4 -3.30 -9.33 6.60
N PHE A 5 -3.47 -8.02 6.42
CA PHE A 5 -4.15 -7.47 5.24
C PHE A 5 -3.47 -7.93 3.94
N PHE A 6 -2.17 -7.70 3.78
CA PHE A 6 -1.45 -8.11 2.56
C PHE A 6 -1.40 -9.63 2.39
N GLY A 7 -1.38 -10.41 3.47
CA GLY A 7 -1.39 -11.88 3.39
C GLY A 7 -2.74 -12.48 3.00
N GLU A 8 -3.85 -11.83 3.31
CA GLU A 8 -5.19 -12.42 3.15
C GLU A 8 -5.99 -11.82 1.98
N VAL A 9 -5.75 -10.55 1.64
CA VAL A 9 -6.58 -9.86 0.63
C VAL A 9 -6.55 -10.55 -0.73
N GLY A 10 -5.43 -11.18 -1.09
CA GLY A 10 -5.26 -11.91 -2.36
C GLY A 10 -6.29 -13.02 -2.59
N ALA A 11 -6.79 -13.67 -1.53
CA ALA A 11 -7.80 -14.73 -1.65
C ALA A 11 -9.16 -14.22 -2.15
N TYR A 12 -9.39 -12.90 -2.12
CA TYR A 12 -10.63 -12.25 -2.52
C TYR A 12 -10.52 -11.52 -3.86
N LEU A 13 -9.34 -11.51 -4.48
CA LEU A 13 -9.07 -10.73 -5.68
C LEU A 13 -9.16 -11.58 -6.94
N LYS A 14 -9.73 -11.00 -7.99
CA LYS A 14 -9.65 -11.56 -9.35
C LYS A 14 -8.23 -11.41 -9.90
N PRO A 15 -7.84 -12.22 -10.91
CA PRO A 15 -6.60 -11.98 -11.65
C PRO A 15 -6.52 -10.52 -12.15
N ASN A 16 -5.34 -9.90 -12.05
CA ASN A 16 -5.08 -8.49 -12.40
C ASN A 16 -5.86 -7.44 -11.59
N ALA A 17 -6.49 -7.81 -10.47
CA ALA A 17 -7.16 -6.83 -9.62
C ALA A 17 -6.16 -5.83 -9.02
N ARG A 18 -6.70 -4.67 -8.63
CA ARG A 18 -5.94 -3.58 -8.02
C ARG A 18 -6.32 -3.40 -6.55
N ILE A 19 -5.32 -3.14 -5.72
CA ILE A 19 -5.46 -2.80 -4.30
C ILE A 19 -5.10 -1.32 -4.15
N TYR A 20 -5.94 -0.57 -3.44
CA TYR A 20 -5.64 0.80 -3.03
C TYR A 20 -5.42 0.84 -1.52
N PHE A 21 -4.23 1.25 -1.10
CA PHE A 21 -3.84 1.23 0.30
C PHE A 21 -3.42 2.61 0.77
N GLY A 22 -4.12 3.15 1.77
CA GLY A 22 -3.83 4.45 2.36
C GLY A 22 -2.69 4.40 3.36
N TRP A 23 -1.82 5.40 3.32
CA TRP A 23 -0.66 5.54 4.19
C TRP A 23 -0.46 6.99 4.60
N ALA A 24 -0.40 7.24 5.91
CA ALA A 24 0.00 8.53 6.42
C ALA A 24 1.53 8.53 6.56
N ASN A 25 2.19 9.34 5.73
CA ASN A 25 3.64 9.49 5.68
C ASN A 25 4.07 10.55 6.70
N PHE A 26 4.26 10.10 7.95
CA PHE A 26 4.87 10.88 9.02
C PHE A 26 6.39 10.65 9.02
N ALA A 27 7.15 11.62 9.57
CA ALA A 27 8.61 11.58 9.57
C ALA A 27 9.22 10.38 10.36
N ASP A 28 8.47 9.78 11.27
CA ASP A 28 8.87 8.69 12.14
C ASP A 28 8.39 7.30 11.67
N ILE A 29 7.72 7.22 10.52
CA ILE A 29 7.17 5.97 9.98
C ILE A 29 8.05 5.42 8.86
N ASP A 30 8.21 4.10 8.87
CA ASP A 30 8.83 3.37 7.76
C ASP A 30 7.95 3.46 6.49
N VAL A 31 8.34 4.34 5.58
CA VAL A 31 7.67 4.58 4.30
C VAL A 31 7.76 3.40 3.33
N ASP A 32 8.74 2.51 3.52
CA ASP A 32 8.98 1.37 2.62
C ASP A 32 8.17 0.13 3.03
N LEU A 33 7.64 0.10 4.26
CA LEU A 33 6.89 -1.02 4.80
C LEU A 33 5.72 -1.47 3.89
N PRO A 34 4.87 -0.59 3.33
CA PRO A 34 3.79 -1.00 2.43
C PRO A 34 4.30 -1.72 1.19
N PHE A 35 5.40 -1.26 0.60
CA PHE A 35 6.00 -1.85 -0.60
C PHE A 35 6.61 -3.23 -0.30
N LYS A 36 7.30 -3.35 0.83
CA LYS A 36 7.86 -4.62 1.29
C LYS A 36 6.76 -5.66 1.50
N LEU A 37 5.70 -5.29 2.24
CA LEU A 37 4.57 -6.19 2.48
C LEU A 37 3.83 -6.55 1.19
N ALA A 38 3.69 -5.60 0.26
CA ALA A 38 3.10 -5.87 -1.03
C ALA A 38 3.92 -6.89 -1.84
N GLY A 39 5.24 -6.68 -1.92
CA GLY A 39 6.16 -7.57 -2.65
C GLY A 39 6.23 -8.97 -2.06
N GLU A 40 6.26 -9.11 -0.73
CA GLU A 40 6.24 -10.39 -0.02
C GLU A 40 4.96 -11.23 -0.32
N ASN A 41 3.88 -10.58 -0.77
CA ASN A 41 2.57 -11.21 -1.02
C ASN A 41 2.16 -11.21 -2.49
N GLY A 42 3.13 -11.08 -3.41
CA GLY A 42 2.87 -11.23 -4.84
C GLY A 42 2.15 -10.05 -5.49
N TYR A 43 2.22 -8.86 -4.88
CA TYR A 43 1.71 -7.64 -5.50
C TYR A 43 2.87 -6.80 -6.06
N GLU A 44 2.61 -6.12 -7.15
CA GLU A 44 3.53 -5.13 -7.73
C GLU A 44 2.99 -3.72 -7.52
N PHE A 45 3.90 -2.78 -7.26
CA PHE A 45 3.55 -1.37 -7.18
C PHE A 45 3.24 -0.82 -8.57
N VAL A 46 2.15 -0.07 -8.68
CA VAL A 46 1.69 0.54 -9.95
C VAL A 46 1.82 2.05 -9.89
N ASN A 47 1.23 2.68 -8.87
CA ASN A 47 1.17 4.14 -8.78
C ASN A 47 1.02 4.64 -7.35
N LYS A 48 1.31 5.92 -7.13
CA LYS A 48 1.13 6.62 -5.86
C LYS A 48 0.36 7.91 -6.09
N PHE A 49 -0.70 8.11 -5.32
CA PHE A 49 -1.44 9.37 -5.25
C PHE A 49 -1.17 10.04 -3.91
N SER A 50 -0.68 11.27 -3.92
CA SER A 50 -0.30 11.99 -2.71
C SER A 50 -1.23 13.18 -2.47
N LYS A 51 -1.72 13.31 -1.24
CA LYS A 51 -2.46 14.48 -0.78
C LYS A 51 -1.83 15.03 0.50
N PRO A 52 -1.16 16.19 0.43
CA PRO A 52 -0.63 16.86 1.63
C PRO A 52 -1.76 17.15 2.63
N GLN A 53 -1.53 16.88 3.92
CA GLN A 53 -2.46 17.17 5.02
C GLN A 53 -1.84 18.21 5.96
N GLY A 54 -1.71 19.44 5.46
CA GLY A 54 -1.08 20.52 6.22
C GLY A 54 0.43 20.31 6.36
N ILE A 55 0.96 20.58 7.55
CA ILE A 55 2.41 20.57 7.85
C ILE A 55 2.86 19.19 8.38
N ASP A 56 1.93 18.38 8.88
CA ASP A 56 2.26 17.25 9.75
C ASP A 56 2.55 15.94 9.00
N PHE A 57 1.85 15.69 7.88
CA PHE A 57 2.08 14.51 7.05
C PHE A 57 1.51 14.65 5.64
N THR A 58 1.96 13.76 4.75
CA THR A 58 1.30 13.53 3.45
C THR A 58 0.50 12.24 3.53
N PHE A 59 -0.76 12.27 3.07
CA PHE A 59 -1.54 11.06 2.90
C PHE A 59 -1.30 10.50 1.50
N ASP A 60 -0.60 9.37 1.43
CA ASP A 60 -0.34 8.62 0.22
C ASP A 60 -1.39 7.51 0.04
N VAL A 61 -1.81 7.28 -1.21
CA VAL A 61 -2.56 6.11 -1.62
C VAL A 61 -1.69 5.35 -2.60
N PHE A 62 -1.29 4.15 -2.21
CA PHE A 62 -0.54 3.24 -3.06
C PHE A 62 -1.49 2.34 -3.82
N GLU A 63 -1.26 2.26 -5.13
CA GLU A 63 -1.90 1.30 -6.01
C GLU A 63 -0.98 0.12 -6.23
N PHE A 64 -1.48 -1.08 -5.94
CA PHE A 64 -0.79 -2.34 -6.22
C PHE A 64 -1.63 -3.21 -7.15
N ARG A 65 -0.99 -4.02 -8.00
CA ARG A 65 -1.64 -5.02 -8.85
C ARG A 65 -1.22 -6.43 -8.43
N VAL A 66 -2.16 -7.37 -8.50
CA VAL A 66 -1.88 -8.80 -8.33
C VAL A 66 -1.07 -9.30 -9.51
N LYS A 67 0.09 -9.93 -9.24
CA LYS A 67 0.91 -10.60 -10.26
C LYS A 67 0.22 -11.81 -10.87
#